data_AF-X8E098-F1
#
_entry.id   AF-X8E098-F1
#
_cell.length_a   1.000
_cell.length_b   1.000
_cell.length_c   1.000
_cell.angle_alpha   90.00
_cell.angle_beta   90.00
_cell.angle_gamma   90.00
#
_symmetry.space_group_name_H-M   'P 1'
#
loop_
_entity.id
_entity.type
_entity.pdbx_description
1 polymer ?
#
loop_
_entity_poly.entity_id
_entity_poly.type
_entity_poly.pdbx_seq_one_letter_code
_entity_poly.pdbx_strand_id
1 'polypeptide(L)'
;MVIGQAEFADVLLVRNPEPEVLSVLRRLAPRARITARVGRVEQALDHLEEDARCGRADNPHGALLAGQPSLAADGRVELVEFNARRPFHPLRLHAAIDMLLDGVIRTRGRLWLATQGEQAMWLESAGAGSGCRLPENGWQHWIQ
;
A
#
# COMPACT_ATOMS: atom_id res chain seq x y z
N MET A 1 5.97 -5.37 -10.88
CA MET A 1 5.21 -5.05 -9.64
C MET A 1 6.09 -5.36 -8.43
N VAL A 2 6.98 -4.44 -8.03
CA VAL A 2 7.92 -4.69 -6.90
C VAL A 2 7.26 -4.39 -5.55
N ILE A 3 6.43 -3.35 -5.49
CA ILE A 3 5.71 -2.94 -4.27
C ILE A 3 4.77 -4.04 -3.77
N GLY A 4 3.92 -4.60 -4.65
CA GLY A 4 3.01 -5.68 -4.25
C GLY A 4 3.73 -6.97 -3.82
N GLN A 5 4.90 -7.27 -4.40
CA GLN A 5 5.73 -8.38 -3.94
C GLN A 5 6.31 -8.11 -2.56
N ALA A 6 6.83 -6.90 -2.33
CA ALA A 6 7.40 -6.53 -1.04
C ALA A 6 6.33 -6.53 0.07
N GLU A 7 5.14 -5.99 -0.20
CA GLU A 7 3.99 -5.97 0.70
C GLU A 7 3.48 -7.38 1.09
N PHE A 8 3.61 -8.35 0.19
CA PHE A 8 3.16 -9.72 0.42
C PHE A 8 4.23 -10.60 1.08
N ALA A 9 5.48 -10.16 1.12
CA ALA A 9 6.58 -10.99 1.59
C ALA A 9 6.53 -11.21 3.11
N ASP A 10 6.86 -12.43 3.55
CA ASP A 10 7.16 -12.73 4.95
C ASP A 10 8.62 -12.43 5.29
N VAL A 11 9.51 -12.48 4.29
CA VAL A 11 10.93 -12.16 4.41
C VAL A 11 11.39 -11.31 3.23
N LEU A 12 12.04 -10.19 3.52
CA LEU A 12 12.64 -9.29 2.55
C LEU A 12 14.17 -9.39 2.61
N LEU A 13 14.78 -9.95 1.56
CA LEU A 13 16.23 -9.95 1.41
C LEU A 13 16.66 -8.67 0.67
N VAL A 14 17.22 -7.71 1.40
CA VAL A 14 17.62 -6.41 0.85
C VAL A 14 19.08 -6.14 1.16
N ARG A 15 19.90 -6.03 0.10
CA ARG A 15 21.34 -5.76 0.23
C ARG A 15 21.59 -4.26 0.17
N ASN A 16 22.27 -3.74 1.19
CA ASN A 16 22.68 -2.33 1.28
C ASN A 16 21.55 -1.34 0.93
N PRO A 17 20.36 -1.42 1.57
CA PRO A 17 19.29 -0.47 1.27
C PRO A 17 19.70 0.95 1.65
N GLU A 18 19.32 1.92 0.82
CA GLU A 18 19.28 3.30 1.25
C GLU A 18 18.31 3.44 2.45
N PRO A 19 18.58 4.35 3.40
CA PRO A 19 17.74 4.51 4.60
C PRO A 19 16.27 4.72 4.27
N GLU A 20 15.97 5.51 3.23
CA GLU A 20 14.60 5.80 2.79
C GLU A 20 13.86 4.55 2.30
N VAL A 21 14.54 3.68 1.53
CA VAL A 21 13.97 2.39 1.11
C VAL A 21 13.63 1.53 2.31
N LEU A 22 14.48 1.51 3.33
CA LEU A 22 14.22 0.75 4.56
C LEU A 22 13.01 1.32 5.34
N SER A 23 12.88 2.64 5.40
CA SER A 23 11.73 3.33 6.01
C SER A 23 10.42 3.02 5.28
N VAL A 24 10.45 2.91 3.95
CA VAL A 24 9.31 2.47 3.12
C VAL A 24 8.99 1.01 3.42
N LEU A 25 9.97 0.10 3.34
CA LEU A 25 9.73 -1.34 3.51
C LEU A 25 9.16 -1.68 4.90
N ARG A 26 9.62 -1.01 5.95
CA ARG A 26 9.07 -1.17 7.31
C ARG A 26 7.61 -0.76 7.45
N ARG A 27 7.12 0.15 6.60
CA ARG A 27 5.71 0.58 6.57
C ARG A 27 4.87 -0.25 5.60
N LEU A 28 5.47 -0.63 4.48
CA LEU A 28 4.82 -1.40 3.42
C LEU A 28 4.61 -2.86 3.82
N ALA A 29 5.58 -3.45 4.52
CA ALA A 29 5.56 -4.85 4.94
C ALA A 29 5.97 -4.96 6.43
N PRO A 30 5.17 -4.40 7.36
CA PRO A 30 5.55 -4.30 8.77
C PRO A 30 5.70 -5.67 9.46
N ARG A 31 5.07 -6.70 8.91
CA ARG A 31 5.10 -8.09 9.39
C ARG A 31 6.26 -8.89 8.80
N ALA A 32 6.97 -8.33 7.82
CA ALA A 32 8.04 -9.01 7.12
C ALA A 32 9.36 -8.86 7.87
N ARG A 33 10.12 -9.95 7.95
CA ARG A 33 11.50 -9.89 8.44
C ARG A 33 12.44 -9.39 7.36
N ILE A 34 13.21 -8.34 7.66
CA ILE A 34 14.19 -7.79 6.73
C ILE A 34 15.58 -8.35 7.05
N THR A 35 16.25 -8.95 6.06
CA THR A 35 17.62 -9.47 6.17
C THR A 35 18.48 -9.01 5.01
N ALA A 36 19.80 -8.89 5.21
CA ALA A 36 20.74 -8.54 4.14
C ALA A 36 21.54 -9.76 3.63
N ARG A 37 21.39 -10.93 4.27
CA ARG A 37 22.19 -12.13 3.99
C ARG A 37 21.33 -13.28 3.52
N VAL A 38 21.67 -13.85 2.37
CA VAL A 38 20.99 -15.03 1.79
C VAL A 38 20.99 -16.20 2.78
N GLY A 39 22.13 -16.48 3.42
CA GLY A 39 22.25 -17.57 4.41
C GLY A 39 21.45 -17.39 5.71
N ARG A 40 20.67 -16.30 5.85
CA ARG A 40 19.76 -16.08 6.98
C ARG A 40 18.28 -16.20 6.60
N VAL A 41 17.97 -16.49 5.33
CA VAL A 41 16.57 -16.56 4.86
C VAL A 41 15.85 -17.74 5.52
N GLU A 42 16.43 -18.94 5.51
CA GLU A 42 15.84 -20.13 6.16
C GLU A 42 15.58 -19.88 7.65
N GLN A 43 16.59 -19.36 8.37
CA GLN A 43 16.44 -19.00 9.77
C GLN A 43 15.35 -17.93 10.01
N ALA A 44 15.17 -16.99 9.07
CA ALA A 44 14.12 -15.99 9.17
C ALA A 44 12.72 -16.60 8.97
N LEU A 45 12.59 -17.59 8.06
CA LEU A 45 11.36 -18.35 7.83
C LEU A 45 11.01 -19.26 9.02
N ASP A 46 12.00 -19.88 9.66
CA ASP A 46 11.81 -20.72 10.85
C ASP A 46 11.36 -19.94 12.09
N HIS A 47 11.50 -18.62 12.06
CA HIS A 47 11.24 -17.73 13.20
C HIS A 47 10.38 -16.53 12.81
N LEU A 48 9.41 -16.69 11.90
CA LEU A 48 8.46 -15.64 11.60
C LEU A 48 7.71 -15.16 12.86
N GLU A 49 7.30 -13.89 12.87
CA GLU A 49 6.45 -13.37 13.95
C GLU A 49 5.12 -14.15 13.97
N GLU A 50 4.48 -14.23 15.14
CA GLU A 50 3.22 -14.96 15.29
C GLU A 50 2.13 -14.40 14.37
N ASP A 51 2.17 -13.09 14.15
CA ASP A 51 1.31 -12.41 13.22
C ASP A 51 1.89 -12.38 11.81
N ALA A 52 2.81 -13.23 11.36
CA ALA A 52 3.28 -13.19 9.96
C ALA A 52 2.17 -13.49 8.94
N ARG A 53 2.37 -13.06 7.69
CA ARG A 53 1.35 -13.19 6.63
C ARG A 53 1.17 -14.65 6.23
N CYS A 54 2.27 -15.40 6.10
CA CYS A 54 2.32 -16.81 5.73
C CYS A 54 1.46 -17.12 4.49
N GLY A 55 1.58 -16.26 3.47
CA GLY A 55 0.80 -16.38 2.23
C GLY A 55 -0.71 -16.11 2.33
N ARG A 56 -1.23 -15.68 3.48
CA ARG A 56 -2.66 -15.34 3.62
C ARG A 56 -3.02 -14.14 2.76
N ALA A 57 -4.13 -14.24 2.02
CA ALA A 57 -4.68 -13.13 1.25
C ALA A 57 -5.23 -12.03 2.17
N ASP A 58 -5.25 -10.79 1.68
CA ASP A 58 -5.88 -9.70 2.40
C ASP A 58 -7.41 -9.86 2.36
N ASN A 59 -8.06 -9.59 3.49
CA ASN A 59 -9.51 -9.50 3.56
C ASN A 59 -9.93 -8.09 3.10
N PRO A 60 -10.86 -7.94 2.13
CA PRO A 60 -11.40 -6.64 1.73
C PRO A 60 -11.95 -5.80 2.90
N HIS A 61 -12.37 -6.43 3.99
CA HIS A 61 -12.85 -5.81 5.22
C HIS A 61 -11.84 -5.85 6.39
N GLY A 62 -10.62 -6.35 6.18
CA GLY A 62 -9.56 -6.45 7.19
C GLY A 62 -8.96 -5.10 7.63
N ALA A 63 -8.05 -5.11 8.60
CA ALA A 63 -7.35 -3.88 8.98
C ALA A 63 -6.44 -3.39 7.85
N LEU A 64 -6.55 -2.11 7.45
CA LEU A 64 -5.66 -1.49 6.46
C LEU A 64 -4.22 -1.36 6.97
N LEU A 65 -4.06 -1.31 8.30
CA LEU A 65 -2.78 -1.18 9.00
C LEU A 65 -2.41 -2.48 9.71
N ALA A 66 -2.70 -3.63 9.08
CA ALA A 66 -2.29 -4.94 9.61
C ALA A 66 -0.77 -4.97 9.82
N GLY A 67 -0.33 -5.44 10.99
CA GLY A 67 1.08 -5.34 11.43
C GLY A 67 1.46 -4.02 12.07
N GLN A 68 0.51 -3.08 12.22
CA GLN A 68 0.65 -1.84 12.97
C GLN A 68 1.95 -1.07 12.64
N PRO A 69 2.15 -0.69 11.36
CA PRO A 69 3.32 0.09 10.97
C PRO A 69 3.36 1.41 11.75
N SER A 70 4.57 1.91 12.01
CA SER A 70 4.72 3.20 12.69
C SER A 70 4.10 4.33 11.88
N LEU A 71 3.22 5.09 12.53
CA LEU A 71 2.56 6.28 11.98
C LEU A 71 3.46 7.52 12.05
N ALA A 72 4.48 7.51 12.90
CA ALA A 72 5.45 8.60 12.96
C ALA A 72 6.23 8.67 11.65
N ALA A 73 6.60 9.87 11.20
CA ALA A 73 7.48 10.02 10.04
C ALA A 73 8.88 9.45 10.33
N ASP A 74 9.54 8.92 9.30
CA ASP A 74 10.94 8.48 9.34
C ASP A 74 11.66 9.02 8.10
N GLY A 75 12.51 10.03 8.30
CA GLY A 75 13.09 10.80 7.22
C GLY A 75 12.01 11.50 6.39
N ARG A 76 11.96 11.20 5.08
CA ARG A 76 10.96 11.74 4.14
C ARG A 76 9.74 10.83 3.95
N VAL A 77 9.69 9.71 4.68
CA VAL A 77 8.62 8.72 4.54
C VAL A 77 7.62 8.89 5.67
N GLU A 78 6.37 9.15 5.29
CA GLU A 78 5.24 9.30 6.20
C GLU A 78 4.10 8.37 5.78
N LEU A 79 3.33 7.92 6.76
CA LEU A 79 2.07 7.22 6.55
C LEU A 79 0.93 8.18 6.90
N VAL A 80 0.10 8.51 5.92
CA VAL A 80 -1.02 9.43 6.10
C VAL A 80 -2.32 8.65 6.20
N GLU A 81 -3.03 8.83 7.31
CA GLU A 81 -4.36 8.28 7.50
C GLU A 81 -5.44 9.29 7.07
N PHE A 82 -6.33 8.87 6.18
CA PHE A 82 -7.45 9.68 5.74
C PHE A 82 -8.79 8.99 6.04
N ASN A 83 -9.68 9.68 6.76
CA ASN A 83 -11.00 9.19 7.09
C ASN A 83 -12.05 10.27 6.82
N ALA A 84 -13.08 9.94 6.05
CA ALA A 84 -14.22 10.81 5.78
C ALA A 84 -15.54 10.09 6.07
N ARG A 85 -16.46 10.77 6.78
CA ARG A 85 -17.80 10.24 7.08
C ARG A 85 -18.81 10.44 5.95
N ARG A 86 -18.51 11.33 5.00
CA ARG A 86 -19.40 11.64 3.87
C ARG A 86 -18.88 10.93 2.61
N PRO A 87 -19.78 10.42 1.75
CA PRO A 87 -19.39 9.82 0.49
C PRO A 87 -18.73 10.86 -0.42
N PHE A 88 -17.82 10.39 -1.27
CA PHE A 88 -17.16 11.22 -2.27
C PHE A 88 -18.08 11.47 -3.46
N HIS A 89 -18.06 12.69 -3.97
CA HIS A 89 -18.68 12.98 -5.25
C HIS A 89 -17.79 12.44 -6.38
N PRO A 90 -18.28 11.59 -7.29
CA PRO A 90 -17.45 10.90 -8.28
C PRO A 90 -16.55 11.83 -9.10
N LEU A 91 -17.12 12.91 -9.65
CA LEU A 91 -16.36 13.87 -10.46
C LEU A 91 -15.31 14.65 -9.65
N ARG A 92 -15.57 14.93 -8.36
CA ARG A 92 -14.60 15.64 -7.51
C ARG A 92 -13.44 14.74 -7.12
N LEU A 93 -13.73 13.46 -6.86
CA LEU A 93 -12.70 12.46 -6.60
C LEU A 93 -11.83 12.26 -7.84
N HIS A 94 -12.45 12.07 -9.01
CA HIS A 94 -11.73 11.92 -10.27
C HIS A 94 -10.82 13.12 -10.57
N ALA A 95 -11.30 14.35 -10.39
CA ALA A 95 -10.49 15.54 -10.60
C ALA A 95 -9.33 15.71 -9.60
N ALA A 96 -9.41 15.07 -8.43
CA ALA A 96 -8.40 15.21 -7.37
C ALA A 96 -7.46 14.00 -7.24
N ILE A 97 -7.83 12.81 -7.76
CA ILE A 97 -7.15 11.55 -7.45
C ILE A 97 -5.69 11.55 -7.93
N ASP A 98 -5.41 12.11 -9.10
CA ASP A 98 -4.06 12.17 -9.64
C ASP A 98 -3.15 13.06 -8.80
N MET A 99 -3.66 14.21 -8.36
CA MET A 99 -2.94 15.11 -7.44
C MET A 99 -2.73 14.46 -6.06
N LEU A 100 -3.72 13.69 -5.57
CA LEU A 100 -3.62 13.00 -4.28
C LEU A 100 -2.62 11.84 -4.30
N LEU A 101 -2.45 11.19 -5.44
CA LEU A 101 -1.55 10.06 -5.62
C LEU A 101 -0.15 10.47 -6.13
N ASP A 102 0.05 11.75 -6.43
CA ASP A 102 1.36 12.26 -6.85
C ASP A 102 2.39 12.11 -5.71
N GLY A 103 3.55 11.54 -6.04
CA GLY A 103 4.59 11.21 -5.06
C GLY A 103 4.24 10.08 -4.07
N VAL A 104 3.06 9.45 -4.16
CA VAL A 104 2.64 8.39 -3.23
C VAL A 104 3.16 7.02 -3.66
N ILE A 105 3.91 6.36 -2.78
CA ILE A 105 4.47 5.02 -3.05
C ILE A 105 3.38 3.94 -3.04
N ARG A 106 2.48 3.98 -2.04
CA ARG A 106 1.40 3.01 -1.87
C ARG A 106 0.18 3.69 -1.27
N THR A 107 -0.98 3.45 -1.86
CA THR A 107 -2.29 3.79 -1.31
C THR A 107 -3.13 2.54 -1.17
N ARG A 108 -3.78 2.40 -0.01
CA ARG A 108 -4.80 1.39 0.27
C ARG A 108 -5.95 2.06 0.98
N GLY A 109 -7.18 1.73 0.63
CA GLY A 109 -8.32 2.34 1.27
C GLY A 109 -9.66 1.82 0.80
N ARG A 110 -10.69 2.26 1.52
CA ARG A 110 -12.09 2.04 1.17
C ARG A 110 -12.72 3.39 0.93
N LEU A 111 -13.50 3.50 -0.13
CA LEU A 111 -14.22 4.73 -0.43
C LEU A 111 -15.65 4.43 -0.88
N TRP A 112 -16.53 5.38 -0.63
CA TRP A 112 -17.96 5.31 -0.91
C TRP A 112 -18.27 6.45 -1.87
N LEU A 113 -18.96 6.17 -2.96
CA LEU A 113 -19.40 7.21 -3.89
C LEU A 113 -20.84 7.60 -3.59
N ALA A 114 -21.13 8.89 -3.71
CA ALA A 114 -22.48 9.41 -3.47
C ALA A 114 -23.53 8.79 -4.42
N THR A 115 -23.09 8.31 -5.59
CA THR A 115 -23.94 7.64 -6.59
C THR A 115 -24.17 6.15 -6.31
N GLN A 116 -23.39 5.54 -5.41
CA GLN A 116 -23.44 4.11 -5.07
C GLN A 116 -23.42 3.97 -3.54
N GLY A 117 -24.46 4.49 -2.88
CA GLY A 117 -24.52 4.64 -1.41
C GLY A 117 -24.41 3.33 -0.62
N GLU A 118 -24.69 2.19 -1.26
CA GLU A 118 -24.66 0.85 -0.63
C GLU A 118 -23.36 0.08 -0.93
N GLN A 119 -22.42 0.64 -1.69
CA GLN A 119 -21.21 -0.06 -2.13
C GLN A 119 -19.93 0.67 -1.75
N ALA A 120 -19.11 0.01 -0.93
CA ALA A 120 -17.74 0.42 -0.69
C ALA A 120 -16.84 -0.09 -1.82
N MET A 121 -16.10 0.82 -2.46
CA MET A 121 -15.07 0.48 -3.43
C MET A 121 -13.72 0.36 -2.75
N TRP A 122 -12.92 -0.58 -3.23
CA TRP A 122 -11.53 -0.77 -2.81
C TRP A 122 -10.62 0.09 -3.67
N LEU A 123 -9.84 0.96 -3.02
CA LEU A 123 -8.82 1.76 -3.68
C LEU A 123 -7.46 1.16 -3.35
N GLU A 124 -6.78 0.67 -4.39
CA GLU A 124 -5.39 0.30 -4.30
C GLU A 124 -4.61 0.93 -5.44
N SER A 125 -3.56 1.66 -5.09
CA SER A 125 -2.58 2.17 -6.04
C SER A 125 -1.19 1.89 -5.51
N ALA A 126 -0.28 1.55 -6.42
CA ALA A 126 1.15 1.51 -6.16
C ALA A 126 1.77 2.47 -7.17
N GLY A 127 2.12 3.67 -6.72
CA GLY A 127 2.69 4.70 -7.57
C GLY A 127 4.15 4.36 -7.88
N ALA A 128 4.46 4.28 -9.18
CA ALA A 128 5.84 4.32 -9.65
C ALA A 128 6.39 5.70 -9.33
N GLY A 129 7.45 5.76 -8.51
CA GLY A 129 8.22 7.00 -8.37
C GLY A 129 8.62 7.49 -9.76
N SER A 130 8.23 8.72 -10.08
CA SER A 130 8.46 9.45 -11.34
C SER A 130 7.46 9.16 -12.48
N GLY A 131 6.45 10.04 -12.60
CA GLY A 131 5.75 10.34 -13.87
C GLY A 131 4.80 9.27 -14.40
N CYS A 132 3.56 9.23 -13.90
CA CYS A 132 2.49 8.44 -14.51
C CYS A 132 1.94 9.18 -15.75
N ARG A 133 2.27 8.72 -16.96
CA ARG A 133 1.53 9.06 -18.18
C ARG A 133 0.44 8.01 -18.37
N LEU A 134 -0.83 8.40 -18.26
CA LEU A 134 -1.97 7.52 -18.48
C LEU A 134 -2.11 7.19 -19.98
N PRO A 135 -2.46 5.95 -20.36
CA PRO A 135 -3.03 5.68 -21.68
C PRO A 135 -4.46 6.24 -21.73
N GLU A 136 -4.76 7.02 -22.77
CA GLU A 136 -5.93 7.92 -22.86
C GLU A 136 -7.33 7.26 -22.83
N ASN A 137 -7.46 5.93 -22.76
CA ASN A 137 -8.72 5.27 -23.18
C ASN A 137 -9.37 4.33 -22.14
N GLY A 138 -9.02 4.41 -20.85
CA GLY A 138 -9.49 3.44 -19.83
C GLY A 138 -10.82 3.76 -19.12
N TRP A 139 -11.33 5.00 -19.18
CA TRP A 139 -12.38 5.46 -18.26
C TRP A 139 -13.83 5.33 -18.77
N GLN A 140 -14.05 4.95 -20.03
CA GLN A 140 -15.39 4.95 -20.63
C GLN A 140 -16.32 3.83 -20.12
N HIS A 141 -15.80 2.83 -19.39
CA HIS A 141 -16.59 1.68 -18.96
C HIS A 141 -17.32 1.85 -17.61
N TRP A 142 -17.18 2.99 -16.93
CA TRP A 142 -17.70 3.19 -15.57
C TRP A 142 -18.79 4.25 -15.42
N ILE A 143 -19.27 4.81 -16.54
CA ILE A 143 -20.46 5.68 -16.57
C ILE A 143 -21.37 5.23 -17.71
N GLN A 144 -22.04 4.10 -17.53
CA GLN A 144 -23.36 3.83 -18.12
C GLN A 144 -24.26 3.26 -17.03
#